data_AF-A0A915D9J5-F1
#
_entry.id   AF-A0A915D9J5-F1
#
_cell.length_a   1.000
_cell.length_b   1.000
_cell.length_c   1.000
_cell.angle_alpha   90.00
_cell.angle_beta   90.00
_cell.angle_gamma   90.00
#
_symmetry.space_group_name_H-M   'P 1'
#
loop_
_entity.id
_entity.type
_entity.pdbx_description
1 polymer ?
#
loop_
_entity_poly.entity_id
_entity_poly.type
_entity_poly.pdbx_seq_one_letter_code
_entity_poly.pdbx_strand_id
1 'polypeptide(L)'
;MSSKTSDVVAVNCHEYETQYFGFSSRGFINFYYNEFISAWAQVVEDVLMPSILQGEQHDKSAVKNLRDKLLNRLFQHGKLDLILKKAQEHAVKYIFKVPTCVTLPSDRLNLELQHYDEQELLAKIERYRKEILEMRLSLNI
;
A
#
# COMPACT_ATOMS: atom_id res chain seq x y z
N MET A 1 -31.77 25.29 -8.72
CA MET A 1 -30.41 25.65 -8.26
C MET A 1 -29.87 24.43 -7.51
N SER A 2 -29.26 23.50 -8.24
CA SER A 2 -27.79 23.30 -8.34
C SER A 2 -27.25 22.58 -7.08
N SER A 3 -27.37 21.24 -7.02
CA SER A 3 -26.30 20.29 -7.43
C SER A 3 -24.91 20.70 -6.95
N LYS A 4 -24.60 20.47 -5.67
CA LYS A 4 -23.24 20.42 -5.14
C LYS A 4 -23.16 19.55 -3.89
N THR A 5 -23.20 18.22 -4.04
CA THR A 5 -22.82 17.28 -2.99
C THR A 5 -22.26 15.97 -3.56
N SER A 6 -21.69 15.98 -4.77
CA SER A 6 -21.21 14.77 -5.45
C SER A 6 -19.68 14.63 -5.54
N ASP A 7 -18.88 15.59 -5.06
CA ASP A 7 -17.44 15.62 -5.36
C ASP A 7 -16.52 15.73 -4.14
N VAL A 8 -16.91 15.18 -2.99
CA VAL A 8 -15.99 15.04 -1.85
C VAL A 8 -16.09 13.61 -1.34
N VAL A 9 -14.95 12.97 -1.11
CA VAL A 9 -14.78 11.60 -0.60
C VAL A 9 -14.80 10.49 -1.68
N ALA A 10 -13.97 10.64 -2.71
CA ALA A 10 -13.41 9.48 -3.44
C ALA A 10 -11.88 9.40 -3.28
N VAL A 11 -11.34 9.96 -2.20
CA VAL A 11 -10.02 9.58 -1.70
C VAL A 11 -10.25 8.40 -0.77
N ASN A 12 -10.56 7.24 -1.37
CA ASN A 12 -10.65 5.98 -0.64
C ASN A 12 -9.20 5.57 -0.32
N CYS A 13 -8.59 6.27 0.64
CA CYS A 13 -7.28 5.94 1.14
C CYS A 13 -7.40 4.53 1.75
N HIS A 14 -6.56 3.63 1.27
CA HIS A 14 -6.38 2.28 1.81
C HIS A 14 -5.78 2.30 3.23
N GLU A 15 -6.22 3.22 4.09
CA GLU A 15 -5.73 3.42 5.46
C GLU A 15 -5.98 2.18 6.30
N TYR A 16 -7.13 1.54 6.11
CA TYR A 16 -7.47 0.29 6.79
C TYR A 16 -6.52 -0.86 6.41
N GLU A 17 -6.21 -0.99 5.11
CA GLU A 17 -5.29 -2.02 4.65
C GLU A 17 -3.84 -1.66 4.97
N THR A 18 -3.48 -0.38 4.96
CA THR A 18 -2.13 0.10 5.34
C THR A 18 -1.88 -0.12 6.84
N GLN A 19 -2.90 0.07 7.68
CA GLN A 19 -2.82 -0.22 9.12
C GLN A 19 -2.67 -1.73 9.40
N TYR A 20 -3.30 -2.58 8.59
CA TYR A 20 -3.17 -4.03 8.72
C TYR A 20 -1.82 -4.56 8.21
N PHE A 21 -1.41 -4.17 7.01
CA PHE A 21 -0.20 -4.68 6.36
C PHE A 21 1.08 -3.97 6.85
N GLY A 22 0.97 -2.79 7.46
CA GLY A 22 2.12 -1.97 7.84
C GLY A 22 2.83 -1.30 6.65
N PHE A 23 2.29 -1.46 5.44
CA PHE A 23 2.77 -0.81 4.22
C PHE A 23 1.60 -0.51 3.29
N SER A 24 1.74 0.51 2.45
CA SER A 24 0.74 0.81 1.43
C SER A 24 0.81 -0.20 0.29
N SER A 25 -0.32 -0.79 -0.08
CA SER A 25 -0.46 -1.70 -1.24
C SER A 25 0.11 -1.08 -2.52
N ARG A 26 -0.03 0.24 -2.69
CA ARG A 26 0.54 0.98 -3.82
C ARG A 26 2.07 1.09 -3.73
N GLY A 27 2.62 1.25 -2.52
CA GLY A 27 4.06 1.27 -2.28
C GLY A 27 4.70 -0.08 -2.60
N PHE A 28 4.07 -1.17 -2.16
CA PHE A 28 4.51 -2.53 -2.48
C PHE A 28 4.50 -2.78 -3.99
N ILE A 29 3.39 -2.46 -4.67
CA ILE A 29 3.29 -2.68 -6.12
C ILE A 29 4.31 -1.84 -6.90
N ASN A 30 4.56 -0.59 -6.49
CA ASN A 30 5.58 0.25 -7.12
C ASN A 30 6.99 -0.34 -6.94
N PHE A 31 7.30 -0.93 -5.79
CA PHE A 31 8.58 -1.60 -5.56
C PHE A 31 8.79 -2.75 -6.56
N TYR A 32 7.81 -3.65 -6.68
CA TYR A 32 7.88 -4.76 -7.64
C TYR A 32 7.89 -4.30 -9.09
N TYR A 33 7.16 -3.22 -9.41
CA TYR A 33 7.16 -2.62 -10.74
C TYR A 33 8.57 -2.16 -11.13
N ASN A 34 9.26 -1.45 -10.22
CA ASN A 34 10.62 -0.98 -10.45
C ASN A 34 11.62 -2.14 -10.55
N GLU A 35 11.47 -3.17 -9.73
CA GLU A 35 12.32 -4.36 -9.77
C GLU A 35 12.14 -5.11 -11.09
N PHE A 36 10.90 -5.25 -11.56
CA PHE A 36 10.58 -5.90 -12.82
C PHE A 36 11.17 -5.14 -14.02
N ILE A 37 11.09 -3.81 -14.02
CA ILE A 37 11.75 -2.99 -15.06
C ILE A 37 13.26 -3.19 -15.03
N SER A 38 13.87 -3.18 -13.85
CA SER A 38 15.31 -3.32 -13.67
C SER A 38 15.79 -4.70 -14.16
N ALA A 39 15.07 -5.77 -13.82
CA ALA A 39 15.35 -7.12 -14.28
C ALA A 39 15.24 -7.24 -15.81
N TRP A 40 14.20 -6.65 -16.42
CA TRP A 40 14.07 -6.65 -17.88
C TRP A 40 15.12 -5.80 -18.58
N ALA A 41 15.56 -4.70 -17.97
CA ALA A 41 16.66 -3.91 -18.49
C ALA A 41 17.96 -4.71 -18.53
N GLN A 42 18.24 -5.52 -17.52
CA GLN A 42 19.37 -6.46 -17.50
C GLN A 42 19.23 -7.55 -18.57
N VAL A 43 18.05 -8.16 -18.72
CA VAL A 43 17.82 -9.17 -19.77
C VAL A 43 18.06 -8.60 -21.16
N VAL A 44 17.65 -7.36 -21.41
CA VAL A 44 17.93 -6.68 -22.68
C VAL A 44 19.43 -6.53 -22.89
N GLU A 45 20.18 -6.14 -21.86
CA GLU A 45 21.63 -5.91 -21.91
C GLU A 45 22.44 -7.20 -22.04
N ASP A 46 22.06 -8.27 -21.33
CA ASP A 46 22.83 -9.51 -21.24
C ASP A 46 22.50 -10.51 -22.36
N VAL A 47 21.25 -10.50 -22.84
CA VAL A 47 20.77 -11.51 -23.81
C VAL A 47 20.50 -10.88 -25.17
N LEU A 48 19.75 -9.78 -25.18
CA LEU A 48 19.25 -9.20 -26.43
C LEU A 48 20.35 -8.43 -27.18
N MET A 49 21.09 -7.57 -26.47
CA MET A 49 22.16 -6.76 -27.09
C MET A 49 23.26 -7.64 -27.70
N PRO A 50 23.79 -8.69 -27.03
CA PRO A 50 24.82 -9.54 -27.63
C PRO A 50 24.29 -10.36 -28.82
N SER A 51 23.01 -10.77 -28.78
CA SER A 51 22.37 -11.51 -29.88
C SER A 51 22.13 -10.64 -31.12
N ILE A 52 21.95 -9.33 -30.95
CA ILE A 52 21.75 -8.37 -32.04
C ILE A 52 23.08 -7.90 -32.62
N LEU A 53 24.10 -7.73 -31.78
CA LEU A 53 25.39 -7.14 -32.18
C LEU A 53 26.37 -8.14 -32.83
N GLN A 54 25.91 -9.36 -33.20
CA GLN A 54 26.67 -10.53 -33.69
C GLN A 54 28.04 -10.23 -34.36
N GLY A 55 29.05 -9.87 -33.57
CA GLY A 55 30.41 -9.65 -34.04
C GLY A 55 30.66 -8.38 -34.87
N GLU A 56 29.71 -7.46 -35.08
CA GLU A 56 29.97 -6.22 -35.82
C GLU A 56 30.49 -5.09 -34.91
N GLN A 57 31.57 -4.42 -35.33
CA GLN A 57 32.06 -3.19 -34.69
C GLN A 57 31.06 -2.05 -34.94
N HIS A 58 30.01 -2.01 -34.13
CA HIS A 58 29.10 -0.87 -34.10
C HIS A 58 29.65 0.26 -33.24
N ASP A 59 29.40 1.49 -33.70
CA ASP A 59 29.65 2.69 -32.91
C ASP A 59 28.89 2.59 -31.56
N LYS A 60 29.60 2.81 -30.45
CA LYS A 60 29.05 2.72 -29.09
C LYS A 60 27.82 3.62 -28.91
N SER A 61 27.75 4.73 -29.67
CA SER A 61 26.62 5.64 -29.67
C SER A 61 25.34 5.02 -30.27
N ALA A 62 25.48 4.25 -31.36
CA ALA A 62 24.38 3.59 -32.03
C ALA A 62 23.82 2.43 -31.21
N VAL A 63 24.71 1.68 -30.54
CA VAL A 63 24.35 0.59 -29.62
C VAL A 63 23.53 1.11 -28.44
N LYS A 64 23.96 2.22 -27.84
CA LYS A 64 23.23 2.85 -26.72
C LYS A 64 21.85 3.36 -27.17
N ASN A 65 21.78 4.03 -28.32
CA ASN A 65 20.51 4.49 -28.88
C ASN A 65 19.54 3.34 -29.21
N LEU A 66 20.07 2.20 -29.67
CA LEU A 66 19.26 1.01 -29.95
C LEU A 66 18.72 0.39 -28.65
N ARG A 67 19.55 0.27 -27.62
CA ARG A 67 19.14 -0.16 -26.27
C ARG A 67 18.01 0.72 -25.76
N ASP A 68 18.19 2.04 -25.76
CA ASP A 68 17.21 2.98 -25.22
C ASP A 68 15.89 2.92 -25.99
N LYS A 69 15.94 2.73 -27.32
CA LYS A 69 14.75 2.52 -28.15
C LYS A 69 14.06 1.19 -27.89
N LEU A 70 14.80 0.12 -27.64
CA LEU A 70 14.27 -1.21 -27.30
C LEU A 70 13.57 -1.18 -25.95
N LEU A 71 14.20 -0.61 -24.92
CA LEU A 71 13.62 -0.43 -23.60
C LEU A 71 12.36 0.44 -23.69
N ASN A 72 12.42 1.57 -24.40
CA ASN A 72 11.24 2.41 -24.59
C ASN A 72 10.11 1.69 -25.34
N ARG A 73 10.41 0.86 -26.35
CA ARG A 73 9.36 0.05 -27.00
C ARG A 73 8.78 -1.02 -26.10
N LEU A 74 9.59 -1.68 -25.27
CA LEU A 74 9.14 -2.71 -24.34
C LEU A 74 8.31 -2.15 -23.20
N PHE A 75 8.67 -0.97 -22.68
CA PHE A 75 8.03 -0.36 -21.51
C PHE A 75 6.96 0.69 -21.83
N GLN A 76 7.11 1.52 -22.88
CA GLN A 76 6.11 2.56 -23.21
C GLN A 76 5.06 2.12 -24.24
N HIS A 77 5.39 1.15 -25.09
CA HIS A 77 4.49 0.65 -26.16
C HIS A 77 4.26 -0.87 -26.11
N GLY A 78 4.80 -1.54 -25.10
CA GLY A 78 4.78 -2.99 -25.01
C GLY A 78 3.54 -3.53 -24.30
N LYS A 79 3.30 -4.82 -24.50
CA LYS A 79 2.32 -5.59 -23.71
C LYS A 79 2.69 -5.68 -22.23
N LEU A 80 3.95 -5.42 -21.87
CA LEU A 80 4.45 -5.51 -20.50
C LEU A 80 3.78 -4.47 -19.59
N ASP A 81 3.74 -3.20 -19.99
CA ASP A 81 3.06 -2.16 -19.19
C ASP A 81 1.58 -2.49 -18.97
N LEU A 82 0.89 -2.97 -20.02
CA LEU A 82 -0.50 -3.40 -19.92
C LEU A 82 -0.68 -4.60 -18.97
N ILE A 83 0.24 -5.57 -19.00
CA ILE A 83 0.22 -6.74 -18.10
C ILE A 83 0.48 -6.31 -16.66
N LEU A 84 1.48 -5.45 -16.42
CA LEU A 84 1.80 -4.92 -15.10
C LEU A 84 0.65 -4.09 -14.54
N LYS A 85 0.01 -3.27 -15.37
CA LYS A 85 -1.18 -2.50 -14.95
C LYS A 85 -2.35 -3.40 -14.57
N LYS A 86 -2.64 -4.42 -15.38
CA LYS A 86 -3.69 -5.41 -15.04
C LYS A 86 -3.35 -6.21 -13.79
N ALA A 87 -2.09 -6.60 -13.61
CA ALA A 87 -1.60 -7.29 -12.42
C ALA A 87 -1.73 -6.40 -11.18
N GLN A 88 -1.40 -5.11 -11.30
CA GLN A 88 -1.59 -4.11 -10.25
C GLN A 88 -3.07 -3.97 -9.87
N GLU A 89 -3.96 -3.79 -10.84
CA GLU A 89 -5.40 -3.70 -10.61
C GLU A 89 -5.92 -4.96 -9.90
N HIS A 90 -5.47 -6.14 -10.32
CA HIS A 90 -5.86 -7.41 -9.72
C HIS A 90 -5.30 -7.55 -8.29
N ALA A 91 -4.04 -7.19 -8.06
CA ALA A 91 -3.40 -7.27 -6.75
C ALA A 91 -4.10 -6.35 -5.74
N VAL A 92 -4.40 -5.11 -6.12
CA VAL A 92 -5.15 -4.19 -5.26
C VAL A 92 -6.56 -4.74 -4.97
N LYS A 93 -7.24 -5.28 -5.99
CA LYS A 93 -8.63 -5.71 -5.85
C LYS A 93 -8.82 -7.00 -5.04
N TYR A 94 -7.90 -7.94 -5.14
CA TYR A 94 -8.07 -9.30 -4.58
C TYR A 94 -7.05 -9.70 -3.51
N ILE A 95 -5.82 -9.17 -3.56
CA ILE A 95 -4.75 -9.55 -2.62
C ILE A 95 -4.71 -8.57 -1.45
N PHE A 96 -4.70 -7.27 -1.75
CA PHE A 96 -4.54 -6.22 -0.76
C PHE A 96 -5.85 -5.59 -0.28
N LYS A 97 -7.00 -6.07 -0.76
CA LYS A 97 -8.30 -5.59 -0.30
C LYS A 97 -8.76 -6.40 0.91
N VAL A 98 -8.86 -5.74 2.06
CA VAL A 98 -9.58 -6.31 3.20
C VAL A 98 -11.08 -6.24 2.88
N PRO A 99 -11.82 -7.37 2.86
CA PRO A 99 -13.25 -7.34 2.59
C PRO A 99 -13.98 -6.49 3.63
N THR A 100 -14.95 -5.69 3.19
CA THR A 100 -15.75 -4.82 4.09
C THR A 100 -16.58 -5.58 5.12
N CYS A 101 -16.77 -6.89 4.91
CA CYS A 101 -17.43 -7.79 5.85
C CYS A 101 -16.49 -8.38 6.92
N VAL A 102 -15.19 -8.08 6.86
CA VAL A 102 -14.20 -8.57 7.82
C VAL A 102 -13.74 -7.43 8.70
N THR A 103 -14.08 -7.53 9.97
CA THR A 103 -13.49 -6.69 11.02
C THR A 103 -12.13 -7.25 11.41
N LEU A 104 -11.10 -6.41 11.35
CA LEU A 104 -9.78 -6.77 11.84
C LEU A 104 -9.82 -7.07 13.35
N PRO A 105 -9.02 -8.03 13.84
CA PRO A 105 -8.95 -8.34 15.28
C PRO A 105 -8.68 -7.11 16.15
N SER A 106 -7.90 -6.15 15.65
CA SER A 106 -7.58 -4.89 16.33
C SER A 106 -8.79 -4.00 16.58
N ASP A 107 -9.80 -4.04 15.70
CA ASP A 107 -11.01 -3.22 15.82
C ASP A 107 -12.17 -3.94 16.53
N ARG A 108 -12.02 -5.24 16.82
CA ARG A 108 -13.04 -5.99 17.58
C ARG A 108 -13.25 -5.38 18.96
N LEU A 109 -12.16 -4.95 19.60
CA LEU A 109 -12.23 -4.24 20.89
C LEU A 109 -13.00 -2.91 20.77
N ASN A 110 -12.79 -2.15 19.68
CA ASN A 110 -13.52 -0.90 19.46
C ASN A 110 -15.02 -1.13 19.23
N LEU A 111 -15.40 -2.22 18.55
CA LEU A 111 -16.81 -2.60 18.37
C LEU A 111 -17.48 -3.07 19.66
N GLU A 112 -16.76 -3.81 20.51
CA GLU A 112 -17.24 -4.20 21.83
C GLU A 112 -17.37 -2.99 22.76
N LEU A 113 -16.46 -2.01 22.64
CA LEU A 113 -16.45 -0.79 23.43
C LEU A 113 -17.54 0.23 23.05
N GLN A 114 -18.08 0.18 21.82
CA GLN A 114 -19.21 1.05 21.41
C GLN A 114 -20.47 0.91 22.28
N HIS A 115 -20.59 -0.21 23.00
CA HIS A 115 -21.73 -0.48 23.87
C HIS A 115 -21.56 0.08 25.29
N TYR A 116 -20.39 0.63 25.62
CA TYR A 116 -20.13 1.24 26.91
C TYR A 116 -20.24 2.75 26.82
N ASP A 117 -21.00 3.34 27.73
CA ASP A 117 -21.02 4.78 27.90
C ASP A 117 -19.68 5.24 28.50
N GLU A 118 -18.85 5.90 27.69
CA GLU A 118 -17.56 6.44 28.11
C GLU A 118 -17.70 7.33 29.35
N GLN A 119 -18.81 8.05 29.49
CA GLN A 119 -19.05 8.91 30.65
C GLN A 119 -19.25 8.09 31.92
N GLU A 120 -19.93 6.94 31.83
CA GLU A 120 -20.13 6.04 32.96
C GLU A 120 -18.80 5.39 33.38
N LEU A 121 -17.97 4.99 32.41
CA LEU A 121 -16.62 4.46 32.68
C LEU A 121 -15.74 5.51 33.37
N LEU A 122 -15.73 6.75 32.88
CA LEU A 122 -14.97 7.84 33.50
C LEU A 122 -15.47 8.15 34.91
N ALA A 123 -16.79 8.17 35.14
CA ALA A 123 -17.36 8.37 36.47
C ALA A 123 -16.98 7.23 37.43
N LYS A 124 -16.96 5.97 36.97
CA LYS A 124 -16.48 4.83 37.75
C LYS A 124 -15.00 4.96 38.10
N ILE A 125 -14.16 5.37 37.15
CA ILE A 125 -12.72 5.60 37.38
C ILE A 125 -12.51 6.69 38.45
N GLU A 126 -13.23 7.80 38.35
CA GLU A 126 -13.15 8.91 39.31
C GLU A 126 -13.59 8.46 40.72
N ARG A 127 -14.66 7.67 40.81
CA ARG A 127 -15.13 7.08 42.07
C ARG A 127 -14.09 6.16 42.69
N TYR A 128 -13.54 5.23 41.91
CA TYR A 128 -12.51 4.31 42.41
C TYR A 128 -11.22 5.04 42.81
N ARG A 129 -10.84 6.12 42.12
CA ARG A 129 -9.72 6.97 42.54
C ARG A 129 -9.95 7.59 43.92
N LYS A 130 -11.15 8.13 44.18
CA LYS A 130 -11.51 8.69 45.50
C LYS A 130 -11.50 7.61 46.58
N GLU A 131 -12.07 6.45 46.30
CA GLU A 131 -12.10 5.31 47.23
C GLU A 131 -10.68 4.83 47.57
N ILE A 132 -9.77 4.75 46.59
CA ILE A 132 -8.36 4.42 46.82
C ILE A 132 -7.67 5.48 47.70
N LEU A 133 -7.97 6.78 47.52
CA LEU A 133 -7.42 7.83 48.35
C LEU A 133 -7.93 7.75 49.78
N GLU A 134 -9.22 7.50 49.97
CA GLU A 134 -9.83 7.31 51.29
C GLU A 134 -9.29 6.06 52.00
N MET A 135 -9.13 4.95 51.28
CA MET A 135 -8.49 3.74 51.79
C MET A 135 -7.03 4.00 52.18
N ARG A 136 -6.27 4.77 51.39
CA ARG A 136 -4.89 5.15 51.75
C ARG A 136 -4.82 6.07 52.96
N LEU A 137 -5.76 7.01 53.09
CA LEU A 137 -5.84 7.90 54.25
C LEU A 137 -6.26 7.16 55.53
N SER A 138 -7.10 6.13 55.41
CA SER A 138 -7.55 5.28 56.54
C SER A 138 -6.57 4.17 56.90
N LEU A 139 -5.74 3.71 55.97
CA LEU A 139 -4.62 2.78 56.22
C LEU A 139 -3.35 3.51 56.70
N ASN A 140 -3.30 4.83 56.64
CA ASN A 140 -2.26 5.62 57.29
C ASN A 140 -2.46 5.64 58.81
N ILE A 141 -1.55 4.95 59.51
CA ILE A 141 -0.89 5.49 60.71
C ILE A 141 -0.31 6.87 60.37
#